data_AF-A0A2M9L9U7-F1
#
_entry.id   AF-A0A2M9L9U7-F1
#
_cell.length_a   1.000
_cell.length_b   1.000
_cell.length_c   1.000
_cell.angle_alpha   90.00
_cell.angle_beta   90.00
_cell.angle_gamma   90.00
#
_symmetry.space_group_name_H-M   'P 1'
#
loop_
_entity.id
_entity.type
_entity.pdbx_description
1 polymer ?
#
loop_
_entity_poly.entity_id
_entity_poly.type
_entity_poly.pdbx_seq_one_letter_code
_entity_poly.pdbx_strand_id
1 'polypeptide(L)'
;MICPNCREGVGRRERHGHRCSRCGRTFALDPKSESGRLHDLKFRELVTKGTGGRLRITVEQLYWLNERRLHGFPGPKALRRHLVIGTVVTAGALLAGSFARGADGQVWLFAAGLGAVVAVREFHTAWRLRVGAPFRPRLSEIGFQQQVIDRWREVYGGLPTGLIEHPPAGPAVGPAEARAVVLCEVPAVAGFLRANDFAERHQVLLADELAQVPAALPVAVLRDLSLAALARTMVIRSALPGRRVVDCGLAPRAVLEPAKAVRLRDLSRPRLPAALAAAPGWQRLADREREWLTAGFRSPLITLPPPKLLALAEKAVERAVAAPTRAAETAAETRRRAERIGFLTWPEAAPTRPADGAR
;
A
#
# COMPACT_ATOMS: atom_id res chain seq x y z
N MET A 1 -27.07 -15.34 -6.29
CA MET A 1 -26.55 -14.11 -6.92
C MET A 1 -27.64 -13.55 -7.81
N ILE A 2 -27.65 -12.25 -8.11
CA ILE A 2 -28.59 -11.68 -9.08
C ILE A 2 -28.01 -11.89 -10.48
N CYS A 3 -28.80 -12.44 -11.40
CA CYS A 3 -28.38 -12.63 -12.79
C CYS A 3 -28.18 -11.27 -13.47
N PRO A 4 -27.04 -11.01 -14.13
CA PRO A 4 -26.81 -9.74 -14.82
C PRO A 4 -27.73 -9.52 -16.02
N ASN A 5 -28.33 -10.60 -16.56
CA ASN A 5 -29.15 -10.57 -17.77
C ASN A 5 -30.64 -10.35 -17.49
N CYS A 6 -31.25 -11.19 -16.64
CA CYS A 6 -32.69 -11.10 -16.34
C CYS A 6 -33.00 -10.43 -14.99
N ARG A 7 -31.98 -10.06 -14.20
CA ARG A 7 -32.10 -9.45 -12.86
C ARG A 7 -32.83 -10.30 -11.81
N GLU A 8 -33.13 -11.55 -12.12
CA GLU A 8 -33.68 -12.51 -11.17
C GLU A 8 -32.62 -13.05 -10.21
N GLY A 9 -33.06 -13.38 -8.99
CA GLY A 9 -32.25 -14.08 -8.01
C GLY A 9 -32.06 -15.53 -8.40
N VAL A 10 -30.81 -15.96 -8.59
CA VAL A 10 -30.48 -17.35 -8.94
C VAL A 10 -29.66 -17.98 -7.82
N GLY A 11 -30.14 -19.11 -7.32
CA GLY A 11 -29.55 -19.90 -6.24
C GLY A 11 -28.28 -20.65 -6.66
N ARG A 12 -27.56 -21.22 -5.68
CA ARG A 12 -26.29 -21.91 -5.94
C ARG A 12 -26.45 -23.15 -6.84
N ARG A 13 -27.54 -23.90 -6.67
CA ARG A 13 -27.84 -25.14 -7.43
C ARG A 13 -28.44 -24.87 -8.80
N GLU A 14 -29.00 -23.69 -9.02
CA GLU A 14 -29.66 -23.28 -10.27
C GLU A 14 -28.68 -22.71 -11.31
N ARG A 15 -27.38 -22.78 -11.06
CA ARG A 15 -26.32 -22.23 -11.90
C ARG A 15 -25.41 -23.36 -12.36
N HIS A 16 -25.58 -23.76 -13.61
CA HIS A 16 -24.80 -24.82 -14.25
C HIS A 16 -23.95 -24.22 -15.37
N GLY A 17 -22.62 -24.41 -15.32
CA GLY A 17 -21.72 -23.95 -16.37
C GLY A 17 -21.83 -22.46 -16.70
N HIS A 18 -21.96 -21.60 -15.68
CA HIS A 18 -22.14 -20.16 -15.84
C HIS A 18 -23.41 -19.73 -16.59
N ARG A 19 -24.43 -20.58 -16.66
CA ARG A 19 -25.74 -20.22 -17.25
C ARG A 19 -26.79 -20.01 -16.17
N CYS A 20 -27.65 -19.03 -16.42
CA CYS A 20 -28.83 -18.79 -15.61
C CYS A 20 -29.92 -19.81 -15.97
N SER A 21 -30.43 -20.58 -15.00
CA SER A 21 -31.56 -21.50 -15.23
C SER A 21 -32.85 -20.78 -15.66
N ARG A 22 -33.04 -19.51 -15.29
CA ARG A 22 -34.27 -18.75 -15.58
C ARG A 22 -34.31 -18.20 -17.00
N CYS A 23 -33.21 -17.62 -17.48
CA CYS A 23 -33.16 -16.97 -18.80
C CYS A 23 -32.24 -17.67 -19.82
N GLY A 24 -31.57 -18.76 -19.43
CA GLY A 24 -30.67 -19.53 -20.29
C GLY A 24 -29.34 -18.84 -20.65
N ARG A 25 -29.20 -17.53 -20.40
CA ARG A 25 -28.02 -16.75 -20.80
C ARG A 25 -26.81 -17.03 -19.92
N THR A 26 -25.64 -17.02 -20.55
CA THR A 26 -24.33 -17.12 -19.90
C THR A 26 -23.98 -15.82 -19.18
N PHE A 27 -23.30 -15.93 -18.05
CA PHE A 27 -22.64 -14.84 -17.34
C PHE A 27 -21.14 -15.16 -17.21
N ALA A 28 -20.29 -14.16 -17.01
CA ALA A 28 -18.84 -14.37 -17.04
C ALA A 28 -18.34 -15.07 -15.77
N LEU A 29 -18.76 -14.58 -14.60
CA LEU A 29 -18.18 -14.92 -13.30
C LEU A 29 -19.24 -15.53 -12.38
N ASP A 30 -18.98 -16.75 -11.87
CA ASP A 30 -19.77 -17.37 -10.80
C ASP A 30 -19.00 -17.31 -9.47
N PRO A 31 -19.59 -16.76 -8.40
CA PRO A 31 -18.94 -16.77 -7.09
C PRO A 31 -18.70 -18.19 -6.52
N LYS A 32 -19.24 -19.25 -7.16
CA LYS A 32 -19.03 -20.67 -6.84
C LYS A 32 -17.73 -21.23 -7.42
N SER A 33 -17.40 -20.94 -8.67
CA SER A 33 -16.22 -21.50 -9.36
C SER A 33 -15.03 -20.56 -9.30
N GLU A 34 -15.26 -19.25 -9.31
CA GLU A 34 -14.18 -18.28 -9.47
C GLU A 34 -13.50 -17.99 -8.13
N SER A 35 -12.19 -18.17 -8.14
CA SER A 35 -11.32 -17.81 -7.02
C SER A 35 -11.45 -16.31 -6.77
N GLY A 36 -11.94 -15.96 -5.57
CA GLY A 36 -12.25 -14.57 -5.21
C GLY A 36 -13.72 -14.18 -5.12
N ARG A 37 -14.66 -15.15 -5.22
CA ARG A 37 -16.10 -14.92 -4.94
C ARG A 37 -16.65 -13.70 -5.68
N LEU A 38 -16.19 -13.52 -6.91
CA LEU A 38 -16.58 -12.42 -7.76
C LEU A 38 -17.73 -12.88 -8.66
N HIS A 39 -18.65 -11.97 -8.93
CA HIS A 39 -19.77 -12.20 -9.83
C HIS A 39 -19.95 -10.94 -10.65
N ASP A 40 -20.67 -11.01 -11.76
CA ASP A 40 -20.61 -9.94 -12.76
C ASP A 40 -21.00 -8.56 -12.24
N LEU A 41 -22.08 -8.50 -11.46
CA LEU A 41 -22.50 -7.25 -10.83
C LEU A 41 -21.44 -6.69 -9.87
N LYS A 42 -20.72 -7.56 -9.13
CA LYS A 42 -19.66 -7.14 -8.21
C LYS A 42 -18.41 -6.70 -8.97
N PHE A 43 -18.09 -7.34 -10.08
CA PHE A 43 -17.01 -6.92 -10.96
C PHE A 43 -17.28 -5.51 -11.50
N ARG A 44 -18.48 -5.27 -12.04
CA ARG A 44 -18.91 -3.93 -12.49
C ARG A 44 -18.91 -2.90 -11.38
N GLU A 45 -19.39 -3.27 -10.18
CA GLU A 45 -19.36 -2.39 -9.00
C GLU A 45 -17.91 -2.03 -8.61
N LEU A 46 -16.99 -3.00 -8.63
CA LEU A 46 -15.59 -2.74 -8.32
C LEU A 46 -14.93 -1.81 -9.35
N VAL A 47 -15.19 -2.02 -10.64
CA VAL A 47 -14.70 -1.11 -11.70
C VAL A 47 -15.28 0.28 -11.49
N THR A 48 -16.60 0.40 -11.30
CA THR A 48 -17.27 1.69 -11.06
C THR A 48 -16.69 2.41 -9.83
N LYS A 49 -16.44 1.67 -8.75
CA LYS A 49 -15.85 2.21 -7.53
C LYS A 49 -14.39 2.64 -7.71
N GLY A 50 -13.61 1.89 -8.48
CA GLY A 50 -12.20 2.21 -8.75
C GLY A 50 -12.05 3.42 -9.66
N THR A 51 -12.90 3.52 -10.68
CA THR A 51 -12.91 4.62 -11.67
C THR A 51 -13.54 5.89 -11.11
N GLY A 52 -14.52 5.78 -10.20
CA GLY A 52 -15.30 6.93 -9.72
C GLY A 52 -15.99 7.70 -10.87
N GLY A 53 -16.20 7.04 -12.01
CA GLY A 53 -16.78 7.63 -13.22
C GLY A 53 -15.86 8.55 -14.04
N ARG A 54 -14.63 8.83 -13.60
CA ARG A 54 -13.70 9.73 -14.31
C ARG A 54 -12.33 9.12 -14.58
N LEU A 55 -11.82 8.32 -13.65
CA LEU A 55 -10.52 7.70 -13.76
C LEU A 55 -10.60 6.45 -14.63
N ARG A 56 -9.51 6.16 -15.34
CA ARG A 56 -9.26 4.86 -15.95
C ARG A 56 -8.38 4.06 -14.99
N ILE A 57 -8.73 2.81 -14.73
CA ILE A 57 -7.95 1.91 -13.86
C ILE A 57 -7.38 0.76 -14.67
N THR A 58 -6.21 0.26 -14.28
CA THR A 58 -5.60 -0.91 -14.93
C THR A 58 -6.17 -2.22 -14.38
N VAL A 59 -6.02 -3.31 -15.12
CA VAL A 59 -6.36 -4.67 -14.65
C VAL A 59 -5.63 -5.00 -13.34
N GLU A 60 -4.34 -4.67 -13.23
CA GLU A 60 -3.56 -4.91 -12.01
C GLU A 60 -4.11 -4.11 -10.81
N GLN A 61 -4.55 -2.86 -11.01
CA GLN A 61 -5.22 -2.11 -9.94
C GLN A 61 -6.53 -2.77 -9.52
N LEU A 62 -7.33 -3.26 -10.49
CA LEU A 62 -8.56 -3.97 -10.20
C LEU A 62 -8.30 -5.26 -9.40
N TYR A 63 -7.25 -6.01 -9.77
CA TYR A 63 -6.78 -7.17 -9.03
C TYR A 63 -6.50 -6.82 -7.57
N TRP A 64 -5.69 -5.79 -7.30
CA TRP A 64 -5.38 -5.37 -5.93
C TRP A 64 -6.60 -4.84 -5.18
N LEU A 65 -7.53 -4.14 -5.83
CA LEU A 65 -8.79 -3.72 -5.22
C LEU A 65 -9.65 -4.93 -4.79
N ASN A 66 -9.70 -5.98 -5.62
CA ASN A 66 -10.43 -7.21 -5.30
C ASN A 66 -9.75 -8.00 -4.18
N GLU A 67 -8.44 -8.19 -4.24
CA GLU A 67 -7.68 -8.90 -3.21
C GLU A 67 -7.82 -8.22 -1.83
N ARG A 68 -7.79 -6.88 -1.79
CA ARG A 68 -8.05 -6.11 -0.55
C ARG A 68 -9.46 -6.33 0.00
N ARG A 69 -10.46 -6.44 -0.87
CA ARG A 69 -11.84 -6.78 -0.47
C ARG A 69 -11.90 -8.16 0.17
N LEU A 70 -11.20 -9.14 -0.42
CA LEU A 70 -11.25 -10.54 0.00
C LEU A 70 -10.45 -10.83 1.26
N HIS A 71 -9.34 -10.14 1.45
CA HIS A 71 -8.51 -10.34 2.62
C HIS A 71 -9.26 -9.98 3.90
N GLY A 72 -10.13 -8.96 3.86
CA GLY A 72 -10.92 -8.53 5.01
C GLY A 72 -10.00 -8.13 6.15
N PHE A 73 -9.35 -6.96 6.02
CA PHE A 73 -8.36 -6.50 6.97
C PHE A 73 -8.84 -6.61 8.43
N PRO A 74 -8.13 -7.37 9.27
CA PRO A 74 -8.55 -7.63 10.63
C PRO A 74 -8.55 -6.32 11.43
N GLY A 75 -9.71 -5.94 11.94
CA GLY A 75 -9.86 -4.72 12.75
C GLY A 75 -9.51 -4.94 14.24
N PRO A 76 -9.49 -3.86 15.05
CA PRO A 76 -9.22 -3.94 16.49
C PRO A 76 -10.16 -4.91 17.23
N LYS A 77 -11.41 -5.03 16.78
CA LYS A 77 -12.39 -5.98 17.32
C LYS A 77 -11.98 -7.45 17.13
N ALA A 78 -11.37 -7.77 15.98
CA ALA A 78 -10.89 -9.14 15.72
C ALA A 78 -9.73 -9.49 16.67
N LEU A 79 -8.79 -8.56 16.84
CA LEU A 79 -7.70 -8.72 17.81
C LEU A 79 -8.24 -8.91 19.23
N ARG A 80 -9.14 -8.04 19.69
CA ARG A 80 -9.77 -8.13 21.02
C ARG A 80 -10.49 -9.46 21.21
N ARG A 81 -11.22 -9.94 20.20
CA ARG A 81 -11.90 -11.24 20.24
C ARG A 81 -10.93 -12.40 20.49
N HIS A 82 -9.82 -12.46 19.73
CA HIS A 82 -8.82 -13.52 19.91
C HIS A 82 -8.13 -13.45 21.28
N LEU A 83 -7.87 -12.24 21.80
CA LEU A 83 -7.35 -12.06 23.16
C LEU A 83 -8.35 -12.54 24.21
N VAL A 84 -9.62 -12.14 24.12
CA VAL A 84 -10.67 -12.55 25.08
C VAL A 84 -10.87 -14.06 25.07
N ILE A 85 -10.99 -14.69 23.88
CA ILE A 85 -11.11 -16.15 23.77
C ILE A 85 -9.88 -16.83 24.36
N GLY A 86 -8.67 -16.37 24.01
CA GLY A 86 -7.43 -16.89 24.57
C GLY A 86 -7.42 -16.83 26.10
N THR A 87 -7.77 -15.70 26.69
CA THR A 87 -7.84 -15.52 28.15
C THR A 87 -8.89 -16.43 28.80
N VAL A 88 -10.10 -16.52 28.25
CA VAL A 88 -11.17 -17.38 28.79
C VAL A 88 -10.78 -18.85 28.72
N VAL A 89 -10.21 -19.30 27.60
CA VAL A 89 -9.76 -20.68 27.43
C VAL A 89 -8.60 -21.01 28.36
N THR A 90 -7.64 -20.09 28.56
CA THR A 90 -6.57 -20.28 29.55
C THR A 90 -7.13 -20.42 30.96
N ALA A 91 -8.07 -19.57 31.36
CA ALA A 91 -8.70 -19.67 32.67
C ALA A 91 -9.41 -21.03 32.86
N GLY A 92 -10.17 -21.48 31.85
CA GLY A 92 -10.80 -22.80 31.86
C GLY A 92 -9.81 -23.96 31.92
N ALA A 93 -8.69 -23.88 31.19
CA ALA A 93 -7.64 -24.90 31.20
C ALA A 93 -6.95 -24.99 32.57
N LEU A 94 -6.71 -23.85 33.23
CA LEU A 94 -6.14 -23.81 34.59
C LEU A 94 -7.12 -24.41 35.61
N LEU A 95 -8.41 -24.09 35.51
CA LEU A 95 -9.44 -24.67 36.36
C LEU A 95 -9.51 -26.19 36.16
N ALA A 96 -9.57 -26.68 34.92
CA ALA A 96 -9.54 -28.11 34.60
C ALA A 96 -8.29 -28.79 35.17
N GLY A 97 -7.11 -28.19 35.00
CA GLY A 97 -5.86 -28.69 35.57
C GLY A 97 -5.87 -28.77 37.10
N SER A 98 -6.62 -27.91 37.80
CA SER A 98 -6.76 -27.99 39.25
C SER A 98 -7.57 -29.20 39.73
N PHE A 99 -8.55 -29.65 38.93
CA PHE A 99 -9.36 -30.85 39.19
C PHE A 99 -8.65 -32.16 38.81
N ALA A 100 -7.52 -32.08 38.10
CA ALA A 100 -6.73 -33.25 37.69
C ALA A 100 -6.14 -34.09 38.86
N ARG A 101 -6.21 -33.59 40.10
CA ARG A 101 -5.72 -34.30 41.29
C ARG A 101 -6.70 -35.36 41.84
N GLY A 102 -7.92 -35.46 41.29
CA GLY A 102 -8.96 -36.42 41.73
C GLY A 102 -8.96 -37.75 40.97
N ALA A 103 -9.87 -38.66 41.34
CA ALA A 103 -9.99 -40.01 40.77
C ALA A 103 -10.24 -40.05 39.23
N ASP A 104 -10.79 -38.97 38.67
CA ASP A 104 -10.97 -38.79 37.21
C ASP A 104 -9.91 -37.87 36.56
N GLY A 105 -8.72 -37.79 37.18
CA GLY A 105 -7.70 -36.81 36.83
C GLY A 105 -7.25 -36.84 35.37
N GLN A 106 -7.30 -38.00 34.72
CA GLN A 106 -6.91 -38.17 33.31
C GLN A 106 -7.79 -37.34 32.37
N VAL A 107 -9.12 -37.36 32.55
CA VAL A 107 -10.06 -36.61 31.70
C VAL A 107 -9.81 -35.11 31.81
N TRP A 108 -9.60 -34.63 33.04
CA TRP A 108 -9.30 -33.22 33.32
C TRP A 108 -7.94 -32.79 32.78
N LEU A 109 -6.92 -33.65 32.80
CA LEU A 109 -5.62 -33.41 32.16
C LEU A 109 -5.76 -33.26 30.65
N PHE A 110 -6.51 -34.14 29.99
CA PHE A 110 -6.76 -34.03 28.55
C PHE A 110 -7.50 -32.73 28.20
N ALA A 111 -8.54 -32.37 28.95
CA ALA A 111 -9.28 -31.13 28.77
C ALA A 111 -8.39 -29.89 28.95
N ALA A 112 -7.54 -29.88 29.99
CA ALA A 112 -6.58 -28.80 30.24
C ALA A 112 -5.54 -28.69 29.10
N GLY A 113 -5.01 -29.82 28.62
CA GLY A 113 -4.07 -29.86 27.50
C GLY A 113 -4.67 -29.31 26.20
N LEU A 114 -5.89 -29.74 25.84
CA LEU A 114 -6.59 -29.23 24.66
C LEU A 114 -6.87 -27.72 24.79
N GLY A 115 -7.31 -27.28 25.97
CA GLY A 115 -7.51 -25.86 26.29
C GLY A 115 -6.22 -25.05 26.09
N ALA A 116 -5.09 -25.53 26.61
CA ALA A 116 -3.80 -24.87 26.43
C ALA A 116 -3.40 -24.73 24.96
N VAL A 117 -3.58 -25.79 24.14
CA VAL A 117 -3.31 -25.74 22.70
C VAL A 117 -4.18 -24.69 22.00
N VAL A 118 -5.47 -24.64 22.32
CA VAL A 118 -6.38 -23.63 21.78
C VAL A 118 -5.95 -22.23 22.21
N ALA A 119 -5.62 -22.01 23.48
CA ALA A 119 -5.16 -20.72 23.99
C ALA A 119 -3.90 -20.23 23.27
N VAL A 120 -2.88 -21.09 23.12
CA VAL A 120 -1.64 -20.78 22.37
C VAL A 120 -1.98 -20.38 20.93
N ARG A 121 -2.88 -21.09 20.27
CA ARG A 121 -3.31 -20.76 18.89
C ARG A 121 -3.98 -19.39 18.81
N GLU A 122 -4.84 -19.05 19.77
CA GLU A 122 -5.54 -17.76 19.82
C GLU A 122 -4.58 -16.60 20.11
N PHE A 123 -3.66 -16.74 21.07
CA PHE A 123 -2.63 -15.75 21.35
C PHE A 123 -1.65 -15.58 20.19
N HIS A 124 -1.23 -16.67 19.54
CA HIS A 124 -0.39 -16.60 18.35
C HIS A 124 -1.11 -15.92 17.18
N THR A 125 -2.42 -16.13 17.05
CA THR A 125 -3.24 -15.41 16.06
C THR A 125 -3.35 -13.93 16.39
N ALA A 126 -3.64 -13.58 17.65
CA ALA A 126 -3.64 -12.19 18.11
C ALA A 126 -2.28 -11.50 17.89
N TRP A 127 -1.18 -12.20 18.18
CA TRP A 127 0.17 -11.75 17.89
C TRP A 127 0.40 -11.48 16.40
N ARG A 128 0.05 -12.43 15.53
CA ARG A 128 0.12 -12.25 14.07
C ARG A 128 -0.71 -11.06 13.59
N LEU A 129 -1.90 -10.85 14.15
CA LEU A 129 -2.74 -9.69 13.85
C LEU A 129 -2.07 -8.37 14.30
N ARG A 130 -1.41 -8.37 15.46
CA ARG A 130 -0.71 -7.21 16.02
C ARG A 130 0.56 -6.85 15.24
N VAL A 131 1.38 -7.84 14.90
CA VAL A 131 2.63 -7.66 14.13
C VAL A 131 2.34 -7.35 12.65
N GLY A 132 1.13 -7.66 12.18
CA GLY A 132 0.71 -7.41 10.81
C GLY A 132 1.12 -8.57 9.92
N ALA A 133 0.41 -9.69 10.05
CA ALA A 133 0.57 -10.86 9.21
C ALA A 133 0.67 -10.45 7.72
N PRO A 134 1.56 -11.10 6.95
CA PRO A 134 1.69 -10.77 5.55
C PRO A 134 0.37 -11.03 4.83
N PHE A 135 -0.01 -10.07 4.01
CA PHE A 135 -1.05 -10.20 3.01
C PHE A 135 -0.69 -11.37 2.09
N ARG A 136 -1.59 -12.34 1.98
CA ARG A 136 -1.45 -13.49 1.07
C ARG A 136 -2.57 -13.38 0.04
N PRO A 137 -2.24 -13.03 -1.21
CA PRO A 137 -3.23 -13.03 -2.28
C PRO A 137 -3.86 -14.41 -2.42
N ARG A 138 -5.18 -14.47 -2.64
CA ARG A 138 -5.88 -15.74 -2.85
C ARG A 138 -5.73 -16.24 -4.28
N LEU A 139 -5.59 -15.31 -5.21
CA LEU A 139 -5.36 -15.56 -6.61
C LEU A 139 -4.04 -14.90 -7.01
N SER A 140 -3.28 -15.54 -7.90
CA SER A 140 -2.14 -14.88 -8.54
C SER A 140 -2.64 -13.86 -9.56
N GLU A 141 -1.83 -12.86 -9.88
CA GLU A 141 -2.21 -11.84 -10.87
C GLU A 141 -2.49 -12.46 -12.25
N ILE A 142 -1.65 -13.40 -12.70
CA ILE A 142 -1.86 -14.17 -13.94
C ILE A 142 -3.16 -14.98 -13.87
N GLY A 143 -3.45 -15.60 -12.72
CA GLY A 143 -4.70 -16.32 -12.51
C GLY A 143 -5.91 -15.40 -12.56
N PHE A 144 -5.80 -14.16 -12.07
CA PHE A 144 -6.86 -13.16 -12.16
C PHE A 144 -7.09 -12.73 -13.62
N GLN A 145 -6.03 -12.50 -14.38
CA GLN A 145 -6.12 -12.22 -15.81
C GLN A 145 -6.89 -13.34 -16.53
N GLN A 146 -6.43 -14.58 -16.40
CA GLN A 146 -7.02 -15.73 -17.11
C GLN A 146 -8.45 -16.05 -16.67
N GLN A 147 -8.69 -16.15 -15.35
CA GLN A 147 -9.99 -16.62 -14.83
C GLN A 147 -11.06 -15.53 -14.84
N VAL A 148 -10.67 -14.25 -14.75
CA VAL A 148 -11.62 -13.15 -14.59
C VAL A 148 -11.66 -12.28 -15.84
N ILE A 149 -10.52 -11.78 -16.31
CA ILE A 149 -10.47 -10.77 -17.38
C ILE A 149 -10.72 -11.41 -18.74
N ASP A 150 -10.00 -12.48 -19.07
CA ASP A 150 -10.16 -13.17 -20.36
C ASP A 150 -11.56 -13.78 -20.47
N ARG A 151 -12.04 -14.41 -19.39
CA ARG A 151 -13.41 -14.93 -19.32
C ARG A 151 -14.47 -13.85 -19.48
N TRP A 152 -14.26 -12.67 -18.90
CA TRP A 152 -15.16 -11.53 -19.08
C TRP A 152 -15.23 -11.12 -20.55
N ARG A 153 -14.07 -11.03 -21.20
CA ARG A 153 -13.95 -10.66 -22.62
C ARG A 153 -14.64 -11.68 -23.52
N GLU A 154 -14.47 -12.98 -23.26
CA GLU A 154 -15.14 -14.06 -23.99
C GLU A 154 -16.66 -13.92 -23.97
N VAL A 155 -17.25 -13.58 -22.82
CA VAL A 155 -18.71 -13.56 -22.65
C VAL A 155 -19.33 -12.23 -23.10
N TYR A 156 -18.65 -11.10 -22.86
CA TYR A 156 -19.19 -9.76 -23.11
C TYR A 156 -18.56 -9.02 -24.29
N GLY A 157 -17.55 -9.58 -24.95
CA GLY A 157 -16.86 -8.99 -26.11
C GLY A 157 -15.89 -7.86 -25.78
N GLY A 158 -15.84 -7.38 -24.53
CA GLY A 158 -14.97 -6.27 -24.13
C GLY A 158 -14.96 -6.02 -22.62
N LEU A 159 -14.01 -5.20 -22.18
CA LEU A 159 -13.89 -4.81 -20.77
C LEU A 159 -14.93 -3.73 -20.41
N PRO A 160 -15.36 -3.65 -19.14
CA PRO A 160 -16.23 -2.58 -18.71
C PRO A 160 -15.57 -1.21 -18.89
N THR A 161 -16.37 -0.19 -19.18
CA THR A 161 -15.92 1.19 -19.35
C THR A 161 -15.04 1.64 -18.18
N GLY A 162 -13.88 2.22 -18.50
CA GLY A 162 -12.91 2.72 -17.54
C GLY A 162 -11.90 1.67 -17.03
N LEU A 163 -12.06 0.38 -17.37
CA LEU A 163 -11.02 -0.63 -17.15
C LEU A 163 -10.13 -0.76 -18.39
N ILE A 164 -8.81 -0.66 -18.21
CA ILE A 164 -7.82 -0.76 -19.26
C ILE A 164 -6.86 -1.91 -18.95
N GLU A 165 -6.52 -2.69 -19.95
CA GLU A 165 -5.56 -3.79 -19.84
C GLU A 165 -4.15 -3.35 -20.21
N HIS A 166 -4.02 -2.76 -21.41
CA HIS A 166 -2.77 -2.23 -21.91
C HIS A 166 -2.81 -0.71 -21.88
N PRO A 167 -2.14 -0.07 -20.90
CA PRO A 167 -2.03 1.38 -20.90
C PRO A 167 -1.29 1.84 -22.15
N PRO A 168 -1.60 3.03 -22.69
CA PRO A 168 -0.94 3.54 -23.88
C PRO A 168 0.58 3.61 -23.68
N ALA A 169 1.32 3.22 -24.71
CA ALA A 169 2.77 3.33 -24.74
C ALA A 169 3.20 4.76 -25.06
N GLY A 170 4.30 5.20 -24.44
CA GLY A 170 5.03 6.40 -24.86
C GLY A 170 4.69 7.70 -24.11
N PRO A 171 5.56 8.72 -24.24
CA PRO A 171 5.34 10.04 -23.68
C PRO A 171 4.45 10.88 -24.60
N ALA A 172 3.40 11.48 -24.05
CA ALA A 172 2.57 12.45 -24.76
C ALA A 172 3.20 13.86 -24.80
N VAL A 173 4.16 14.15 -23.92
CA VAL A 173 4.74 15.50 -23.73
C VAL A 173 6.21 15.50 -24.10
N GLY A 174 6.61 16.45 -24.96
CA GLY A 174 8.00 16.66 -25.34
C GLY A 174 8.84 17.26 -24.20
N PRO A 175 10.17 17.03 -24.15
CA PRO A 175 11.03 17.55 -23.09
C PRO A 175 11.01 19.07 -22.92
N ALA A 176 10.74 19.82 -23.99
CA ALA A 176 10.74 21.28 -24.01
C ALA A 176 9.60 21.92 -23.20
N GLU A 177 8.49 21.21 -23.03
CA GLU A 177 7.30 21.72 -22.33
C GLU A 177 7.22 21.24 -20.86
N ALA A 178 8.10 20.33 -20.47
CA ALA A 178 8.04 19.68 -19.17
C ALA A 178 8.63 20.57 -18.05
N ARG A 179 7.87 20.79 -16.97
CA ARG A 179 8.33 21.53 -15.78
C ARG A 179 9.03 20.65 -14.73
N ALA A 180 8.82 19.34 -14.80
CA ALA A 180 9.40 18.36 -13.91
C ALA A 180 9.43 16.98 -14.56
N VAL A 181 10.21 16.07 -13.98
CA VAL A 181 10.24 14.66 -14.34
C VAL A 181 9.62 13.84 -13.22
N VAL A 182 8.72 12.93 -13.55
CA VAL A 182 8.22 11.91 -12.64
C VAL A 182 8.89 10.59 -13.02
N LEU A 183 9.88 10.19 -12.23
CA LEU A 183 10.59 8.93 -12.38
C LEU A 183 9.80 7.83 -11.65
N CYS A 184 9.25 6.88 -12.39
CA CYS A 184 8.45 5.79 -11.86
C CYS A 184 8.89 4.45 -12.46
N GLU A 185 9.78 3.75 -11.74
CA GLU A 185 10.27 2.42 -12.13
C GLU A 185 9.26 1.29 -11.84
N VAL A 186 8.01 1.63 -11.49
CA VAL A 186 6.93 0.66 -11.21
C VAL A 186 5.98 0.65 -12.41
N PRO A 187 6.05 -0.35 -13.31
CA PRO A 187 5.32 -0.34 -14.58
C PRO A 187 3.81 -0.16 -14.42
N ALA A 188 3.24 -0.79 -13.40
CA ALA A 188 1.82 -0.68 -13.06
C ALA A 188 1.36 0.75 -12.76
N VAL A 189 2.18 1.48 -12.00
CA VAL A 189 1.89 2.87 -11.60
C VAL A 189 2.11 3.79 -12.78
N ALA A 190 3.19 3.61 -13.54
CA ALA A 190 3.42 4.36 -14.77
C ALA A 190 2.27 4.17 -15.76
N GLY A 191 1.80 2.93 -15.94
CA GLY A 191 0.64 2.59 -16.75
C GLY A 191 -0.63 3.30 -16.31
N PHE A 192 -0.91 3.32 -14.99
CA PHE A 192 -2.04 4.07 -14.44
C PHE A 192 -1.94 5.58 -14.70
N LEU A 193 -0.75 6.18 -14.52
CA LEU A 193 -0.55 7.60 -14.78
C LEU A 193 -0.73 7.95 -16.26
N ARG A 194 -0.21 7.12 -17.16
CA ARG A 194 -0.41 7.26 -18.62
C ARG A 194 -1.88 7.14 -19.00
N ALA A 195 -2.60 6.15 -18.45
CA ALA A 195 -4.01 5.95 -18.71
C ALA A 195 -4.90 7.16 -18.32
N ASN A 196 -4.44 7.99 -17.37
CA ASN A 196 -5.16 9.17 -16.88
C ASN A 196 -4.52 10.49 -17.32
N ASP A 197 -3.80 10.47 -18.44
CA ASP A 197 -3.26 11.65 -19.12
C ASP A 197 -2.45 12.56 -18.16
N PHE A 198 -1.77 11.94 -17.18
CA PHE A 198 -1.12 12.66 -16.08
C PHE A 198 0.02 13.55 -16.57
N ALA A 199 0.80 13.07 -17.53
CA ALA A 199 1.92 13.81 -18.12
C ALA A 199 1.46 15.15 -18.72
N GLU A 200 0.40 15.11 -19.54
CA GLU A 200 -0.16 16.29 -20.20
C GLU A 200 -0.81 17.24 -19.19
N ARG A 201 -1.68 16.72 -18.32
CA ARG A 201 -2.40 17.53 -17.32
C ARG A 201 -1.49 18.30 -16.37
N HIS A 202 -0.31 17.75 -16.06
CA HIS A 202 0.64 18.35 -15.13
C HIS A 202 1.91 18.89 -15.79
N GLN A 203 2.01 18.84 -17.13
CA GLN A 203 3.18 19.23 -17.92
C GLN A 203 4.46 18.57 -17.40
N VAL A 204 4.43 17.26 -17.18
CA VAL A 204 5.58 16.49 -16.67
C VAL A 204 6.01 15.41 -17.63
N LEU A 205 7.30 15.12 -17.65
CA LEU A 205 7.83 13.96 -18.34
C LEU A 205 7.72 12.73 -17.43
N LEU A 206 7.03 11.68 -17.90
CA LEU A 206 7.02 10.37 -17.22
C LEU A 206 8.21 9.55 -17.73
N ALA A 207 9.17 9.28 -16.85
CA ALA A 207 10.33 8.42 -17.13
C ALA A 207 10.20 7.12 -16.34
N ASP A 208 10.42 5.97 -16.98
CA ASP A 208 10.52 4.67 -16.31
C ASP A 208 11.97 4.27 -16.03
N GLU A 209 12.94 4.97 -16.61
CA GLU A 209 14.36 4.77 -16.39
C GLU A 209 15.10 6.06 -16.07
N LEU A 210 16.13 5.96 -15.24
CA LEU A 210 16.96 7.11 -14.86
C LEU A 210 17.68 7.75 -16.06
N ALA A 211 18.03 6.96 -17.08
CA ALA A 211 18.71 7.45 -18.29
C ALA A 211 17.83 8.41 -19.13
N GLN A 212 16.51 8.33 -18.98
CA GLN A 212 15.56 9.18 -19.71
C GLN A 212 15.38 10.56 -19.06
N VAL A 213 15.98 10.79 -17.89
CA VAL A 213 15.77 12.01 -17.10
C VAL A 213 16.63 13.16 -17.66
N PRO A 214 16.04 14.23 -18.25
CA PRO A 214 16.81 15.35 -18.82
C PRO A 214 17.58 16.11 -17.74
N ALA A 215 18.72 16.71 -18.07
CA ALA A 215 19.68 17.24 -17.10
C ALA A 215 19.17 18.39 -16.20
N ALA A 216 18.23 19.22 -16.67
CA ALA A 216 17.88 20.48 -16.00
C ALA A 216 16.64 20.43 -15.07
N LEU A 217 15.82 19.39 -15.15
CA LEU A 217 14.49 19.40 -14.51
C LEU A 217 14.53 18.88 -13.05
N PRO A 218 13.65 19.34 -12.16
CA PRO A 218 13.45 18.69 -10.86
C PRO A 218 12.81 17.31 -11.05
N VAL A 219 13.13 16.36 -10.16
CA VAL A 219 12.69 14.97 -10.27
C VAL A 219 11.83 14.58 -9.07
N ALA A 220 10.62 14.10 -9.33
CA ALA A 220 9.78 13.40 -8.37
C ALA A 220 9.93 11.89 -8.58
N VAL A 221 10.37 11.16 -7.55
CA VAL A 221 10.55 9.71 -7.62
C VAL A 221 9.34 9.01 -7.02
N LEU A 222 8.58 8.28 -7.82
CA LEU A 222 7.49 7.42 -7.36
C LEU A 222 7.97 5.99 -7.22
N ARG A 223 7.84 5.45 -6.00
CA ARG A 223 8.33 4.11 -5.69
C ARG A 223 7.43 3.37 -4.71
N ASP A 224 7.56 2.06 -4.73
CA ASP A 224 7.04 1.18 -3.69
C ASP A 224 7.67 1.47 -2.32
N LEU A 225 7.04 0.97 -1.27
CA LEU A 225 7.68 0.85 0.04
C LEU A 225 8.34 -0.52 0.14
N SER A 226 9.66 -0.55 -0.04
CA SER A 226 10.51 -1.70 0.24
C SER A 226 11.92 -1.23 0.59
N LEU A 227 12.72 -2.11 1.20
CA LEU A 227 14.12 -1.80 1.49
C LEU A 227 14.91 -1.51 0.20
N ALA A 228 14.67 -2.32 -0.84
CA ALA A 228 15.31 -2.15 -2.15
C ALA A 228 14.94 -0.81 -2.82
N ALA A 229 13.67 -0.42 -2.76
CA ALA A 229 13.21 0.84 -3.35
C ALA A 229 13.76 2.07 -2.62
N LEU A 230 13.91 2.00 -1.29
CA LEU A 230 14.58 3.03 -0.50
C LEU A 230 16.05 3.16 -0.88
N ALA A 231 16.77 2.03 -0.99
CA ALA A 231 18.15 2.02 -1.42
C ALA A 231 18.32 2.58 -2.85
N ARG A 232 17.44 2.18 -3.77
CA ARG A 232 17.42 2.66 -5.16
C ARG A 232 17.22 4.18 -5.25
N THR A 233 16.40 4.76 -4.38
CA THR A 233 16.19 6.21 -4.33
C THR A 233 17.47 6.97 -3.97
N MET A 234 18.33 6.40 -3.12
CA MET A 234 19.62 7.03 -2.82
C MET A 234 20.55 7.01 -4.03
N VAL A 235 20.58 5.89 -4.77
CA VAL A 235 21.37 5.76 -6.01
C VAL A 235 20.91 6.80 -7.03
N ILE A 236 19.59 6.99 -7.17
CA ILE A 236 19.01 8.03 -8.04
C ILE A 236 19.47 9.42 -7.58
N ARG A 237 19.44 9.71 -6.28
CA ARG A 237 19.91 11.01 -5.75
C ARG A 237 21.39 11.24 -6.01
N SER A 238 22.25 10.24 -5.81
CA SER A 238 23.69 10.38 -6.07
C SER A 238 24.00 10.53 -7.55
N ALA A 239 23.19 9.94 -8.43
CA ALA A 239 23.35 10.06 -9.89
C ALA A 239 22.86 11.40 -10.45
N LEU A 240 22.13 12.19 -9.66
CA LEU A 240 21.56 13.48 -10.04
C LEU A 240 22.09 14.61 -9.13
N PRO A 241 23.42 14.84 -9.09
CA PRO A 241 24.00 15.85 -8.21
C PRO A 241 23.51 17.26 -8.56
N GLY A 242 23.34 18.10 -7.54
CA GLY A 242 22.86 19.49 -7.71
C GLY A 242 21.38 19.62 -8.08
N ARG A 243 20.67 18.51 -8.29
CA ARG A 243 19.26 18.51 -8.69
C ARG A 243 18.35 18.26 -7.51
N ARG A 244 17.16 18.88 -7.55
CA ARG A 244 16.10 18.58 -6.60
C ARG A 244 15.48 17.23 -6.91
N VAL A 245 15.64 16.28 -6.01
CA VAL A 245 15.02 14.95 -6.08
C VAL A 245 14.08 14.76 -4.90
N VAL A 246 12.78 14.77 -5.17
CA VAL A 246 11.74 14.55 -4.17
C VAL A 246 11.35 13.08 -4.15
N ASP A 247 11.65 12.40 -3.06
CA ASP A 247 11.19 11.02 -2.83
C ASP A 247 9.70 11.03 -2.47
N CYS A 248 8.90 10.39 -3.32
CA CYS A 248 7.45 10.33 -3.23
C CYS A 248 6.95 8.89 -3.21
N GLY A 249 7.61 8.03 -2.43
CA GLY A 249 7.07 6.73 -2.07
C GLY A 249 6.07 6.75 -0.90
N LEU A 250 5.49 5.58 -0.63
CA LEU A 250 4.80 5.31 0.62
C LEU A 250 5.77 5.42 1.81
N ALA A 251 5.36 6.12 2.87
CA ALA A 251 6.09 6.14 4.14
C ALA A 251 5.75 4.88 4.97
N PRO A 252 6.69 4.30 5.75
CA PRO A 252 6.41 3.15 6.60
C PRO A 252 5.21 3.37 7.54
N ARG A 253 5.17 4.52 8.21
CA ARG A 253 4.05 4.95 9.07
C ARG A 253 2.69 4.88 8.38
N ALA A 254 2.62 5.31 7.12
CA ALA A 254 1.39 5.31 6.32
C ALA A 254 0.91 3.89 5.93
N VAL A 255 1.75 2.88 6.12
CA VAL A 255 1.41 1.46 5.88
C VAL A 255 1.18 0.71 7.19
N LEU A 256 1.94 1.04 8.25
CA LEU A 256 1.86 0.38 9.56
C LEU A 256 0.62 0.80 10.37
N GLU A 257 0.25 2.08 10.33
CA GLU A 257 -0.91 2.58 11.09
C GLU A 257 -2.25 2.18 10.48
N PRO A 258 -2.48 2.32 9.15
CA PRO A 258 -3.77 1.96 8.59
C PRO A 258 -3.94 0.45 8.55
N ALA A 259 -5.02 -0.04 9.14
CA ALA A 259 -5.39 -1.46 9.09
C ALA A 259 -5.57 -1.97 7.65
N LYS A 260 -5.79 -1.09 6.65
CA LYS A 260 -6.19 -1.43 5.27
C LYS A 260 -5.07 -1.36 4.22
N ALA A 261 -3.80 -1.30 4.64
CA ALA A 261 -2.66 -1.30 3.72
C ALA A 261 -2.23 -2.72 3.36
N VAL A 262 -1.89 -2.96 2.10
CA VAL A 262 -1.38 -4.27 1.65
C VAL A 262 0.06 -4.42 2.10
N ARG A 263 0.35 -5.46 2.87
CA ARG A 263 1.69 -5.73 3.43
C ARG A 263 2.17 -7.07 2.92
N LEU A 264 2.95 -7.08 1.86
CA LEU A 264 3.57 -8.30 1.36
C LEU A 264 4.86 -8.57 2.14
N ARG A 265 5.31 -9.82 2.15
CA ARG A 265 6.60 -10.18 2.72
C ARG A 265 7.39 -10.99 1.73
N ASP A 266 8.57 -10.48 1.42
CA ASP A 266 9.60 -11.22 0.72
C ASP A 266 10.33 -12.12 1.72
N LEU A 267 10.40 -13.41 1.39
CA LEU A 267 11.05 -14.40 2.26
C LEU A 267 12.58 -14.34 2.16
N SER A 268 13.13 -13.71 1.10
CA SER A 268 14.57 -13.62 0.85
C SER A 268 15.32 -12.71 1.84
N ARG A 269 14.62 -11.96 2.71
CA ARG A 269 15.17 -11.03 3.73
C ARG A 269 16.31 -10.16 3.17
N PRO A 270 16.00 -9.04 2.51
CA PRO A 270 17.01 -8.21 1.87
C PRO A 270 18.01 -7.67 2.89
N ARG A 271 19.30 -7.71 2.54
CA ARG A 271 20.37 -7.13 3.36
C ARG A 271 20.26 -5.60 3.34
N LEU A 272 20.43 -4.97 4.51
CA LEU A 272 20.46 -3.50 4.62
C LEU A 272 21.77 -2.96 4.01
N PRO A 273 21.70 -2.15 2.94
CA PRO A 273 22.91 -1.56 2.37
C PRO A 273 23.53 -0.54 3.33
N ALA A 274 24.86 -0.53 3.46
CA ALA A 274 25.58 0.36 4.39
C ALA A 274 25.29 1.84 4.13
N ALA A 275 25.22 2.26 2.85
CA ALA A 275 24.85 3.62 2.49
C ALA A 275 23.44 4.00 2.98
N LEU A 276 22.51 3.05 3.03
CA LEU A 276 21.14 3.31 3.49
C LEU A 276 21.11 3.38 5.02
N ALA A 277 21.86 2.51 5.69
CA ALA A 277 22.03 2.56 7.13
C ALA A 277 22.58 3.92 7.58
N ALA A 278 23.54 4.50 6.86
CA ALA A 278 24.12 5.80 7.18
C ALA A 278 23.22 7.00 6.84
N ALA A 279 22.16 6.82 6.04
CA ALA A 279 21.36 7.93 5.57
C ALA A 279 20.52 8.58 6.71
N PRO A 280 20.47 9.92 6.83
CA PRO A 280 19.66 10.60 7.85
C PRO A 280 18.15 10.29 7.76
N GLY A 281 17.66 9.92 6.57
CA GLY A 281 16.28 9.47 6.38
C GLY A 281 16.00 8.14 7.09
N TRP A 282 16.96 7.21 7.07
CA TRP A 282 16.85 5.90 7.71
C TRP A 282 16.94 6.01 9.23
N GLN A 283 17.85 6.83 9.73
CA GLN A 283 18.04 7.05 11.17
C GLN A 283 16.82 7.68 11.84
N ARG A 284 16.05 8.49 11.11
CA ARG A 284 14.79 9.10 11.59
C ARG A 284 13.59 8.15 11.62
N LEU A 285 13.68 6.96 11.02
CA LEU A 285 12.62 5.96 11.14
C LEU A 285 12.53 5.44 12.57
N ALA A 286 11.33 5.05 13.01
CA ALA A 286 11.19 4.34 14.28
C ALA A 286 11.79 2.92 14.19
N ASP A 287 12.22 2.33 15.31
CA ASP A 287 12.79 0.97 15.34
C ASP A 287 11.86 -0.05 14.70
N ARG A 288 10.57 0.02 15.03
CA ARG A 288 9.53 -0.83 14.44
C ARG A 288 9.46 -0.72 12.91
N GLU A 289 9.69 0.47 12.35
CA GLU A 289 9.66 0.69 10.90
C GLU A 289 10.90 0.08 10.25
N ARG A 290 12.08 0.23 10.88
CA ARG A 290 13.32 -0.40 10.42
C ARG A 290 13.21 -1.92 10.46
N GLU A 291 12.75 -2.48 11.57
CA GLU A 291 12.52 -3.92 11.73
C GLU A 291 11.55 -4.48 10.69
N TRP A 292 10.46 -3.76 10.40
CA TRP A 292 9.51 -4.17 9.37
C TRP A 292 10.16 -4.26 7.98
N LEU A 293 10.97 -3.26 7.62
CA LEU A 293 11.69 -3.23 6.35
C LEU A 293 12.78 -4.31 6.25
N THR A 294 13.58 -4.49 7.31
CA THR A 294 14.65 -5.50 7.34
C THR A 294 14.11 -6.93 7.45
N ALA A 295 12.90 -7.11 8.00
CA ALA A 295 12.20 -8.40 8.00
C ALA A 295 11.64 -8.81 6.63
N GLY A 296 11.87 -8.00 5.59
CA GLY A 296 11.51 -8.25 4.20
C GLY A 296 10.08 -7.83 3.83
N PHE A 297 9.40 -7.04 4.67
CA PHE A 297 8.08 -6.56 4.30
C PHE A 297 8.14 -5.44 3.26
N ARG A 298 7.13 -5.40 2.40
CA ARG A 298 6.95 -4.38 1.37
C ARG A 298 5.47 -4.06 1.13
N SER A 299 5.21 -2.88 0.58
CA SER A 299 3.87 -2.44 0.15
C SER A 299 3.99 -1.85 -1.25
N PRO A 300 3.46 -2.52 -2.29
CA PRO A 300 3.44 -1.96 -3.63
C PRO A 300 2.56 -0.72 -3.70
N LEU A 301 3.04 0.32 -4.37
CA LEU A 301 2.38 1.62 -4.50
C LEU A 301 1.06 1.49 -5.25
N ILE A 302 0.98 0.58 -6.23
CA ILE A 302 -0.22 0.28 -7.01
C ILE A 302 -1.41 -0.20 -6.17
N THR A 303 -1.17 -0.69 -4.94
CA THR A 303 -2.24 -1.17 -4.04
C THR A 303 -3.05 -0.04 -3.40
N LEU A 304 -2.59 1.21 -3.53
CA LEU A 304 -3.34 2.38 -3.12
C LEU A 304 -4.66 2.50 -3.90
N PRO A 305 -5.74 3.01 -3.29
CA PRO A 305 -6.93 3.39 -4.05
C PRO A 305 -6.56 4.36 -5.18
N PRO A 306 -7.10 4.21 -6.41
CA PRO A 306 -6.70 5.02 -7.56
C PRO A 306 -6.73 6.53 -7.33
N PRO A 307 -7.77 7.13 -6.69
CA PRO A 307 -7.76 8.56 -6.40
C PRO A 307 -6.63 8.99 -5.46
N LYS A 308 -6.23 8.13 -4.51
CA LYS A 308 -5.13 8.41 -3.57
C LYS A 308 -3.77 8.30 -4.24
N LEU A 309 -3.62 7.36 -5.18
CA LEU A 309 -2.39 7.23 -5.96
C LEU A 309 -2.20 8.47 -6.84
N LEU A 310 -3.27 8.93 -7.51
CA LEU A 310 -3.22 10.14 -8.32
C LEU A 310 -2.87 11.38 -7.48
N ALA A 311 -3.57 11.61 -6.37
CA ALA A 311 -3.29 12.74 -5.47
C ALA A 311 -1.87 12.70 -4.88
N LEU A 312 -1.30 11.50 -4.65
CA LEU A 312 0.08 11.35 -4.22
C LEU A 312 1.07 11.79 -5.31
N ALA A 313 0.80 11.44 -6.58
CA ALA A 313 1.61 11.86 -7.71
C ALA A 313 1.49 13.38 -7.96
N GLU A 314 0.28 13.95 -7.87
CA GLU A 314 0.06 15.40 -7.98
C GLU A 314 0.88 16.17 -6.92
N LYS A 315 0.76 15.76 -5.65
CA LYS A 315 1.54 16.33 -4.55
C LYS A 315 3.05 16.09 -4.69
N ALA A 316 3.46 15.06 -5.42
CA ALA A 316 4.86 14.80 -5.71
C ALA A 316 5.41 15.84 -6.69
N VAL A 317 4.66 16.10 -7.78
CA VAL A 317 4.99 17.10 -8.79
C VAL A 317 5.00 18.51 -8.18
N GLU A 318 3.97 18.87 -7.40
CA GLU A 318 3.92 20.15 -6.70
C GLU A 318 5.16 20.37 -5.83
N ARG A 319 5.57 19.34 -5.07
CA ARG A 319 6.78 19.41 -4.25
C ARG A 319 8.06 19.41 -5.06
N ALA A 320 8.10 18.87 -6.27
CA ALA A 320 9.28 18.94 -7.13
C ALA A 320 9.42 20.31 -7.77
N VAL A 321 8.32 20.91 -8.21
CA VAL A 321 8.28 22.21 -8.90
C VAL A 321 8.36 23.39 -7.94
N ALA A 322 7.77 23.28 -6.74
CA ALA A 322 7.79 24.36 -5.76
C ALA A 322 9.23 24.87 -5.59
N ALA A 323 9.49 26.15 -5.88
CA ALA A 323 10.82 26.74 -5.78
C ALA A 323 11.46 26.41 -4.41
N PRO A 324 12.79 26.26 -4.31
CA PRO A 324 13.42 26.12 -3.01
C PRO A 324 13.02 27.33 -2.16
N THR A 325 12.13 27.14 -1.20
CA THR A 325 12.02 28.05 -0.06
C THR A 325 13.27 27.81 0.78
N ARG A 326 14.40 28.31 0.29
CA ARG A 326 15.68 28.55 0.98
C ARG A 326 16.77 28.92 -0.05
N ALA A 327 16.69 30.12 -0.61
CA ALA A 327 17.79 31.02 -0.30
C ALA A 327 17.71 31.19 1.21
N ALA A 328 18.74 30.79 1.96
CA ALA A 328 18.73 30.87 3.41
C ALA A 328 18.14 32.23 3.81
N GLU A 329 16.91 32.26 4.33
CA GLU A 329 16.32 33.47 4.89
C GLU A 329 17.38 33.92 5.88
N THR A 330 18.02 35.06 5.58
CA THR A 330 19.06 35.56 6.45
C THR A 330 18.47 35.69 7.85
N ALA A 331 19.28 35.54 8.90
CA ALA A 331 18.79 35.73 10.27
C ALA A 331 18.02 37.06 10.40
N ALA A 332 18.39 38.07 9.61
CA ALA A 332 17.71 39.36 9.46
C ALA A 332 16.30 39.28 8.81
N GLU A 333 16.08 38.46 7.79
CA GLU A 333 14.74 38.26 7.21
C GLU A 333 13.84 37.43 8.12
N THR A 334 14.40 36.42 8.77
CA THR A 334 13.69 35.63 9.81
C THR A 334 13.25 36.56 10.95
N ARG A 335 14.13 37.46 11.39
CA ARG A 335 13.84 38.48 12.42
C ARG A 335 12.75 39.46 11.98
N ARG A 336 12.87 40.04 10.78
CA ARG A 336 11.85 40.96 10.20
C ARG A 336 10.49 40.31 9.99
N ARG A 337 10.45 38.99 9.83
CA ARG A 337 9.20 38.22 9.73
C ARG A 337 8.61 37.95 11.11
N ALA A 338 9.41 37.58 12.10
CA ALA A 338 8.97 37.40 13.48
C ALA A 338 8.41 38.71 14.08
N GLU A 339 9.08 39.84 13.84
CA GLU A 339 8.63 41.18 14.24
C GLU A 339 7.28 41.54 13.61
N ARG A 340 7.06 41.21 12.33
CA ARG A 340 5.78 41.44 11.64
C ARG A 340 4.62 40.57 12.14
N ILE A 341 4.91 39.40 12.70
CA ILE A 341 3.90 38.47 13.22
C ILE A 341 3.64 38.71 14.72
N GLY A 342 4.36 39.66 15.35
CA GLY A 342 4.20 40.00 16.76
C GLY A 342 4.75 38.93 17.72
N PHE A 343 5.63 38.05 17.24
CA PHE A 343 6.34 37.13 18.13
C PHE A 343 7.42 37.91 18.87
N LEU A 344 7.20 38.13 20.18
CA LEU A 344 8.16 38.73 21.10
C LEU A 344 9.49 37.96 21.02
N THR A 345 10.57 38.72 20.87
CA THR A 345 11.95 38.27 20.68
C THR A 345 12.39 37.28 21.76
N TRP A 346 12.95 36.15 21.34
CA TRP A 346 13.65 35.23 22.23
C TRP A 346 14.93 35.91 22.76
N PRO A 347 15.27 35.79 24.06
CA PRO A 347 16.48 36.42 24.59
C PRO A 347 17.74 35.85 23.92
N GLU A 348 18.66 36.74 23.55
CA GLU A 348 19.99 36.38 23.07
C GLU A 348 20.72 35.54 24.10
N ALA A 349 21.41 34.49 23.65
CA ALA A 349 22.38 33.81 24.49
C ALA A 349 23.48 34.81 24.85
N ALA A 350 23.64 35.08 26.15
CA ALA A 350 24.63 36.02 26.66
C ALA A 350 26.01 35.68 26.10
N PRO A 351 26.80 36.69 25.67
CA PRO A 351 28.16 36.45 25.21
C PRO A 351 28.96 35.77 26.32
N THR A 352 29.55 34.62 26.00
CA THR A 352 30.51 33.92 26.85
C THR A 352 31.65 34.89 27.18
N ARG A 353 31.68 35.37 28.44
CA ARG A 353 32.82 36.11 28.98
C ARG A 353 34.07 35.21 28.88
N PRO A 354 35.19 35.70 28.35
CA PRO A 354 36.46 35.00 28.47
C PRO A 354 36.80 34.84 29.96
N ALA A 355 37.27 33.65 30.34
CA ALA A 355 37.78 33.38 31.67
C ALA A 355 39.09 34.16 31.85
N ASP A 356 39.02 35.29 32.55
CA ASP A 356 40.19 35.91 33.16
C ASP A 356 40.62 35.06 34.36
N GLY A 357 41.86 34.55 34.32
CA GLY A 357 42.56 34.12 35.53
C GLY A 357 43.36 32.83 35.40
N ALA A 358 44.61 32.96 34.98
CA ALA A 358 45.73 32.27 35.63
C ALA A 358 47.00 33.11 35.42
N ARG A 359 47.48 33.70 36.52
CA ARG A 359 48.89 34.05 36.71
C ARG A 359 49.64 32.81 37.17
#